data_AF-A0A847MDM5-F1
#
_entry.id   AF-A0A847MDM5-F1
#
_cell.length_a   1.000
_cell.length_b   1.000
_cell.length_c   1.000
_cell.angle_alpha   90.00
_cell.angle_beta   90.00
_cell.angle_gamma   90.00
#
_symmetry.space_group_name_H-M   'P 1'
#
loop_
_entity.id
_entity.type
_entity.pdbx_description
1 polymer ?
#
loop_
_entity_poly.entity_id
_entity_poly.type
_entity_poly.pdbx_seq_one_letter_code
_entity_poly.pdbx_strand_id
1 'polypeptide(L)'
;MDSFAFIIHAMDVQDIKDHKKMLRFLPNRSVEYLASRISPFVLSHVTGVRSQENGKEIEGWFIGLPMTSRVLIGYPFSFVSKQIHKCGLLAEKLGAKIIGLGAFTSVAGDGGITPKKGLKIAVTTGNSYTVATALEATMIAAQKMSIDFRDEEYAIVGATGSIGRACALILAQEKKKVRIIGRDQEKVKNVQREVEQFSSHPVRGFTDIEQGIKGCRIILTVTSAIETIVQSQWIERGAVVCDVSRPRNVAKEIMQTRKD
;
A
#
# COMPACT_ATOMS: atom_id res chain seq x y z
N MET A 1 17.64 -20.71 11.06
CA MET A 1 17.10 -20.12 9.82
C MET A 1 16.45 -18.79 10.16
N ASP A 2 16.54 -17.77 9.30
CA ASP A 2 15.71 -16.57 9.48
C ASP A 2 14.32 -16.84 8.93
N SER A 3 13.31 -16.30 9.60
CA SER A 3 11.92 -16.66 9.35
C SER A 3 11.00 -15.46 9.46
N PHE A 4 10.00 -15.42 8.60
CA PHE A 4 9.02 -14.33 8.56
C PHE A 4 7.59 -14.84 8.56
N ALA A 5 6.64 -13.97 8.87
CA ALA A 5 5.23 -14.17 8.58
C ALA A 5 4.68 -12.96 7.85
N PHE A 6 3.62 -13.15 7.07
CA PHE A 6 2.96 -12.08 6.36
C PHE A 6 1.45 -12.27 6.41
N ILE A 7 0.72 -11.24 6.83
CA ILE A 7 -0.74 -11.29 6.91
C ILE A 7 -1.33 -11.02 5.52
N ILE A 8 -2.18 -11.94 5.07
CA ILE A 8 -2.99 -11.80 3.86
C ILE A 8 -4.45 -11.71 4.29
N HIS A 9 -5.16 -10.70 3.79
CA HIS A 9 -6.60 -10.55 4.02
C HIS A 9 -7.36 -10.65 2.71
N ALA A 10 -8.67 -10.92 2.78
CA ALA A 10 -9.53 -10.91 1.60
C ALA A 10 -9.69 -9.47 1.10
N MET A 11 -9.56 -9.23 -0.21
CA MET A 11 -9.78 -7.90 -0.77
C MET A 11 -11.25 -7.53 -0.69
N ASP A 12 -12.12 -8.46 -1.09
CA ASP A 12 -13.57 -8.32 -1.04
C ASP A 12 -14.26 -9.61 -0.54
N VAL A 13 -15.59 -9.58 -0.48
CA VAL A 13 -16.38 -10.72 -0.01
C VAL A 13 -16.37 -11.89 -1.00
N GLN A 14 -16.09 -11.63 -2.28
CA GLN A 14 -16.07 -12.64 -3.32
C GLN A 14 -14.87 -13.58 -3.11
N ASP A 15 -13.71 -13.04 -2.73
CA ASP A 15 -12.55 -13.83 -2.30
C ASP A 15 -12.93 -14.87 -1.25
N ILE A 16 -13.78 -14.50 -0.28
CA ILE A 16 -14.23 -15.41 0.78
C ILE A 16 -15.25 -16.43 0.23
N LYS A 17 -16.19 -15.97 -0.60
CA LYS A 17 -17.25 -16.82 -1.17
C LYS A 17 -16.72 -17.88 -2.13
N ASP A 18 -15.63 -17.59 -2.85
CA ASP A 18 -15.06 -18.54 -3.80
C ASP A 18 -14.36 -19.72 -3.15
N HIS A 19 -13.95 -19.59 -1.88
CA HIS A 19 -13.40 -20.71 -1.11
C HIS A 19 -14.48 -21.74 -0.73
N LYS A 20 -15.76 -21.36 -0.62
CA LYS A 20 -16.85 -22.28 -0.26
C LYS A 20 -18.14 -21.96 -1.01
N LYS A 21 -18.52 -22.85 -1.93
CA LYS A 21 -19.73 -22.72 -2.78
C LYS A 21 -21.02 -22.40 -2.00
N MET A 22 -21.18 -22.92 -0.78
CA MET A 22 -22.35 -22.64 0.08
C MET A 22 -22.49 -21.17 0.48
N LEU A 23 -21.38 -20.42 0.59
CA LEU A 23 -21.39 -19.00 0.97
C LEU A 23 -21.95 -18.10 -0.13
N ARG A 24 -22.03 -18.58 -1.37
CA ARG A 24 -22.51 -17.81 -2.52
C ARG A 24 -23.96 -17.35 -2.33
N PHE A 25 -24.78 -18.15 -1.65
CA PHE A 25 -26.20 -17.87 -1.39
C PHE A 25 -26.44 -16.95 -0.19
N LEU A 26 -25.42 -16.70 0.64
CA LEU A 26 -25.56 -15.83 1.81
C LEU A 26 -25.37 -14.35 1.45
N PRO A 27 -26.10 -13.42 2.09
CA PRO A 27 -25.85 -11.99 1.95
C PRO A 27 -24.41 -11.62 2.29
N ASN A 28 -23.82 -10.69 1.52
CA ASN A 28 -22.40 -10.31 1.66
C ASN A 28 -22.03 -9.89 3.09
N ARG A 29 -22.88 -9.06 3.72
CA ARG A 29 -22.66 -8.60 5.11
C ARG A 29 -22.64 -9.75 6.12
N SER A 30 -23.48 -10.78 5.91
CA SER A 30 -23.52 -11.96 6.77
C SER A 30 -22.26 -12.81 6.61
N VAL A 31 -21.80 -13.00 5.36
CA VAL A 31 -20.53 -13.69 5.09
C VAL A 31 -19.37 -12.95 5.76
N GLU A 32 -19.27 -11.65 5.59
CA GLU A 32 -18.22 -10.82 6.20
C GLU A 32 -18.27 -10.85 7.73
N TYR A 33 -19.46 -10.78 8.32
CA TYR A 33 -19.65 -10.88 9.77
C TYR A 33 -19.21 -12.22 10.35
N LEU A 34 -19.56 -13.33 9.67
CA LEU A 34 -19.15 -14.67 10.09
C LEU A 34 -17.65 -14.85 9.91
N ALA A 35 -17.13 -14.46 8.74
CA ALA A 35 -15.71 -14.56 8.41
C ALA A 35 -14.82 -13.77 9.39
N SER A 36 -15.22 -12.56 9.77
CA SER A 36 -14.42 -11.72 10.67
C SER A 36 -14.22 -12.31 12.07
N ARG A 37 -15.01 -13.31 12.46
CA ARG A 37 -14.94 -14.01 13.75
C ARG A 37 -14.11 -15.29 13.69
N ILE A 38 -13.77 -15.76 12.49
CA ILE A 38 -12.89 -16.90 12.30
C ILE A 38 -11.48 -16.51 12.75
N SER A 39 -10.82 -17.40 13.51
CA SER A 39 -9.44 -17.20 13.92
C SER A 39 -8.50 -17.21 12.71
N PRO A 40 -7.40 -16.44 12.73
CA PRO A 40 -6.38 -16.51 11.69
C PRO A 40 -5.83 -17.93 11.53
N PHE A 41 -5.42 -18.26 10.31
CA PHE A 41 -4.93 -19.60 9.95
C PHE A 41 -3.75 -19.53 8.98
N VAL A 42 -2.96 -20.60 8.89
CA VAL A 42 -1.86 -20.68 7.93
C VAL A 42 -2.45 -20.96 6.55
N LEU A 43 -2.16 -20.08 5.59
CA LEU A 43 -2.50 -20.27 4.18
C LEU A 43 -1.42 -21.07 3.45
N SER A 44 -0.15 -20.75 3.70
CA SER A 44 0.98 -21.39 3.05
C SER A 44 2.22 -21.28 3.91
N HIS A 45 3.08 -22.29 3.82
CA HIS A 45 4.48 -22.23 4.23
C HIS A 45 5.32 -21.96 2.98
N VAL A 46 6.26 -21.04 3.08
CA VAL A 46 7.13 -20.56 2.01
C VAL A 46 8.55 -20.98 2.34
N THR A 47 9.20 -21.69 1.43
CA THR A 47 10.58 -22.18 1.57
C THR A 47 11.36 -21.89 0.28
N GLY A 48 12.69 -22.03 0.30
CA GLY A 48 13.53 -21.84 -0.88
C GLY A 48 13.83 -20.39 -1.26
N VAL A 49 13.44 -19.41 -0.44
CA VAL A 49 13.78 -18.00 -0.68
C VAL A 49 15.24 -17.77 -0.31
N ARG A 50 16.09 -17.53 -1.31
CA ARG A 50 17.54 -17.41 -1.13
C ARG A 50 18.04 -16.03 -1.56
N SER A 51 18.88 -15.42 -0.71
CA SER A 51 19.59 -14.20 -1.06
C SER A 51 20.60 -14.46 -2.19
N GLN A 52 20.58 -13.63 -3.23
CA GLN A 52 21.56 -13.71 -4.33
C GLN A 52 22.96 -13.31 -3.89
N GLU A 53 23.09 -12.40 -2.91
CA GLU A 53 24.38 -11.84 -2.49
C GLU A 53 25.18 -12.83 -1.63
N ASN A 54 24.52 -13.50 -0.69
CA ASN A 54 25.21 -14.32 0.33
C ASN A 54 24.68 -15.76 0.42
N GLY A 55 23.73 -16.15 -0.44
CA GLY A 55 23.19 -17.50 -0.47
C GLY A 55 22.36 -17.90 0.75
N LYS A 56 22.13 -16.99 1.71
CA LYS A 56 21.35 -17.28 2.92
C LYS A 56 19.90 -17.55 2.53
N GLU A 57 19.36 -18.65 3.07
CA GLU A 57 17.99 -19.05 2.84
C GLU A 57 17.09 -18.65 4.02
N ILE A 58 15.87 -18.22 3.69
CA ILE A 58 14.82 -17.90 4.65
C ILE A 58 13.57 -18.72 4.36
N GLU A 59 12.74 -18.89 5.38
CA GLU A 59 11.41 -19.48 5.26
C GLU A 59 10.36 -18.54 5.86
N GLY A 60 9.08 -18.81 5.62
CA GLY A 60 8.04 -18.03 6.27
C GLY A 60 6.63 -18.51 6.06
N TRP A 61 5.67 -17.83 6.67
CA TRP A 61 4.26 -18.24 6.65
C TRP A 61 3.36 -17.11 6.17
N PHE A 62 2.47 -17.45 5.25
CA PHE A 62 1.33 -16.60 4.93
C PHE A 62 0.19 -16.92 5.88
N ILE A 63 -0.25 -15.90 6.62
CA ILE A 63 -1.31 -16.01 7.62
C ILE A 63 -2.56 -15.36 7.05
N GLY A 64 -3.60 -16.16 6.84
CA GLY A 64 -4.90 -15.71 6.39
C GLY A 64 -5.67 -15.04 7.53
N LEU A 65 -6.03 -13.77 7.31
CA LEU A 65 -6.98 -13.02 8.12
C LEU A 65 -8.30 -12.90 7.33
N PRO A 66 -9.36 -13.64 7.70
CA PRO A 66 -10.62 -13.71 6.95
C PRO A 66 -11.49 -12.45 7.16
N MET A 67 -10.93 -11.27 6.87
CA MET A 67 -11.58 -9.97 6.93
C MET A 67 -11.39 -9.27 5.59
N THR A 68 -12.45 -8.64 5.09
CA THR A 68 -12.39 -7.86 3.85
C THR A 68 -11.78 -6.47 4.11
N SER A 69 -11.31 -5.79 3.07
CA SER A 69 -10.85 -4.38 3.17
C SER A 69 -11.92 -3.49 3.82
N ARG A 70 -13.19 -3.71 3.45
CA ARG A 70 -14.36 -3.00 4.00
C ARG A 70 -14.53 -3.25 5.49
N VAL A 71 -14.39 -4.50 5.94
CA VAL A 71 -14.52 -4.85 7.36
C VAL A 71 -13.35 -4.29 8.16
N LEU A 72 -12.12 -4.38 7.65
CA LEU A 72 -10.92 -3.86 8.33
C LEU A 72 -11.02 -2.36 8.60
N ILE A 73 -11.57 -1.58 7.66
CA ILE A 73 -11.75 -0.13 7.83
C ILE A 73 -13.02 0.19 8.64
N GLY A 74 -14.10 -0.57 8.45
CA GLY A 74 -15.41 -0.24 8.99
C GLY A 74 -15.68 -0.74 10.41
N TYR A 75 -14.97 -1.76 10.88
CA TYR A 75 -15.18 -2.30 12.23
C TYR A 75 -14.40 -1.50 13.28
N PRO A 76 -14.82 -1.55 14.56
CA PRO A 76 -14.06 -0.90 15.63
C PRO A 76 -12.61 -1.39 15.67
N PHE A 77 -11.66 -0.46 15.74
CA PHE A 77 -10.24 -0.78 15.74
C PHE A 77 -9.84 -1.75 16.86
N SER A 78 -10.50 -1.67 18.03
CA SER A 78 -10.27 -2.61 19.14
C SER A 78 -10.58 -4.07 18.77
N PHE A 79 -11.56 -4.31 17.89
CA PHE A 79 -11.85 -5.64 17.35
C PHE A 79 -10.82 -6.05 16.29
N VAL A 80 -10.56 -5.17 15.32
CA VAL A 80 -9.60 -5.43 14.24
C VAL A 80 -8.20 -5.72 14.79
N SER A 81 -7.73 -4.90 15.73
CA SER A 81 -6.43 -5.07 16.37
C SER A 81 -6.31 -6.39 17.13
N LYS A 82 -7.40 -6.90 17.74
CA LYS A 82 -7.38 -8.23 18.39
C LYS A 82 -7.18 -9.35 17.37
N GLN A 83 -7.79 -9.24 16.20
CA GLN A 83 -7.64 -10.23 15.13
C GLN A 83 -6.24 -10.18 14.49
N ILE A 84 -5.68 -8.97 14.29
CA ILE A 84 -4.28 -8.80 13.84
C ILE A 84 -3.31 -9.35 14.90
N HIS A 85 -3.56 -9.08 16.19
CA HIS A 85 -2.74 -9.61 17.28
C HIS A 85 -2.73 -11.15 17.31
N LYS A 86 -3.88 -11.80 17.07
CA LYS A 86 -3.95 -13.26 16.91
C LYS A 86 -3.09 -13.77 15.74
N CYS A 87 -2.98 -13.02 14.65
CA CYS A 87 -2.06 -13.36 13.56
C CYS A 87 -0.61 -13.34 14.05
N GLY A 88 -0.25 -12.33 14.84
CA GLY A 88 1.06 -12.23 15.50
C GLY A 88 1.36 -13.43 16.40
N LEU A 89 0.44 -13.79 17.30
CA LEU A 89 0.61 -14.96 18.18
C LEU A 89 0.75 -16.27 17.38
N LEU A 90 0.00 -16.42 16.29
CA LEU A 90 0.16 -17.57 15.40
C LEU A 90 1.54 -17.58 14.73
N ALA A 91 2.03 -16.44 14.24
CA ALA A 91 3.37 -16.32 13.68
C ALA A 91 4.47 -16.68 14.69
N GLU A 92 4.32 -16.27 15.95
CA GLU A 92 5.25 -16.63 17.04
C GLU A 92 5.28 -18.13 17.29
N LYS A 93 4.11 -18.76 17.34
CA LYS A 93 3.99 -20.20 17.52
C LYS A 93 4.66 -20.98 16.39
N LEU A 94 4.63 -20.43 15.17
CA LEU A 94 5.28 -21.01 14.00
C LEU A 94 6.81 -20.75 13.98
N GLY A 95 7.32 -19.88 14.86
CA GLY A 95 8.74 -19.56 14.95
C GLY A 95 9.18 -18.43 14.00
N ALA A 96 8.26 -17.62 13.49
CA ALA A 96 8.61 -16.40 12.76
C ALA A 96 9.37 -15.41 13.67
N LYS A 97 10.28 -14.61 13.11
CA LYS A 97 10.98 -13.54 13.85
C LYS A 97 10.37 -12.15 13.63
N ILE A 98 9.67 -11.99 12.51
CA ILE A 98 9.01 -10.76 12.09
C ILE A 98 7.70 -11.08 11.40
N ILE A 99 6.68 -10.24 11.59
CA ILE A 99 5.42 -10.30 10.87
C ILE A 99 5.15 -9.01 10.09
N GLY A 100 4.85 -9.14 8.80
CA GLY A 100 4.43 -8.05 7.93
C GLY A 100 2.91 -7.85 7.95
N LEU A 101 2.49 -6.60 8.13
CA LEU A 101 1.10 -6.17 8.03
C LEU A 101 0.76 -5.84 6.56
N GLY A 102 0.15 -6.79 5.87
CA GLY A 102 -0.23 -6.63 4.47
C GLY A 102 -1.41 -5.68 4.27
N ALA A 103 -1.31 -4.80 3.28
CA ALA A 103 -2.39 -3.94 2.77
C ALA A 103 -3.19 -3.25 3.90
N PHE A 104 -4.52 -3.47 3.99
CA PHE A 104 -5.36 -2.73 4.93
C PHE A 104 -5.12 -3.06 6.40
N THR A 105 -4.35 -4.12 6.71
CA THR A 105 -4.01 -4.43 8.11
C THR A 105 -3.05 -3.42 8.72
N SER A 106 -2.22 -2.74 7.91
CA SER A 106 -1.41 -1.61 8.38
C SER A 106 -2.16 -0.28 8.39
N VAL A 107 -3.21 -0.15 7.56
CA VAL A 107 -4.01 1.08 7.39
C VAL A 107 -5.12 1.23 8.43
N ALA A 108 -5.71 0.13 8.88
CA ALA A 108 -6.89 0.13 9.76
C ALA A 108 -6.67 0.74 11.16
N GLY A 109 -5.45 1.16 11.49
CA GLY A 109 -5.16 1.78 12.78
C GLY A 109 -3.80 2.45 12.85
N ASP A 110 -3.02 2.11 13.87
CA ASP A 110 -1.80 2.83 14.28
C ASP A 110 -0.51 2.26 13.69
N GLY A 111 -0.57 1.65 12.51
CA GLY A 111 0.61 1.08 11.84
C GLY A 111 1.21 -0.14 12.56
N GLY A 112 0.45 -0.79 13.44
CA GLY A 112 0.87 -2.01 14.12
C GLY A 112 1.33 -1.85 15.56
N ILE A 113 1.28 -0.63 16.11
CA ILE A 113 1.71 -0.35 17.49
C ILE A 113 0.85 -1.11 18.50
N THR A 114 -0.49 -1.03 18.39
CA THR A 114 -1.40 -1.74 19.29
C THR A 114 -1.30 -3.27 19.15
N PRO A 115 -1.38 -3.88 17.95
CA PRO A 115 -1.30 -5.34 17.82
C PRO A 115 0.09 -5.91 18.15
N LYS A 116 1.16 -5.10 18.13
CA LYS A 116 2.51 -5.49 18.57
C LYS A 116 2.61 -5.73 20.08
N LYS A 117 1.77 -5.09 20.90
CA LYS A 117 1.83 -5.21 22.37
C LYS A 117 1.71 -6.68 22.79
N GLY A 118 2.66 -7.15 23.59
CA GLY A 118 2.72 -8.54 24.07
C GLY A 118 3.35 -9.54 23.10
N LEU A 119 3.63 -9.16 21.84
CA LEU A 119 4.40 -10.00 20.91
C LEU A 119 5.90 -9.87 21.19
N LYS A 120 6.61 -11.00 21.16
CA LYS A 120 8.06 -11.17 21.13
C LYS A 120 8.67 -10.96 19.74
N ILE A 121 7.88 -11.06 18.66
CA ILE A 121 8.38 -10.88 17.27
C ILE A 121 8.26 -9.45 16.76
N ALA A 122 9.14 -9.03 15.85
CA ALA A 122 9.03 -7.71 15.22
C ALA A 122 7.75 -7.59 14.39
N VAL A 123 7.20 -6.37 14.27
CA VAL A 123 6.04 -6.05 13.42
C VAL A 123 6.47 -4.96 12.46
N THR A 124 6.14 -5.10 11.18
CA THR A 124 6.44 -4.10 10.15
C THR A 124 5.23 -3.85 9.25
N THR A 125 5.07 -2.61 8.80
CA THR A 125 4.10 -2.25 7.76
C THR A 125 4.64 -2.52 6.34
N GLY A 126 5.96 -2.66 6.20
CA GLY A 126 6.63 -2.74 4.89
C GLY A 126 6.72 -1.41 4.14
N ASN A 127 6.16 -0.31 4.67
CA ASN A 127 6.05 0.97 3.94
C ASN A 127 7.39 1.51 3.44
N SER A 128 8.47 1.41 4.23
CA SER A 128 9.79 1.91 3.82
C SER A 128 10.33 1.19 2.59
N TYR A 129 10.17 -0.14 2.53
CA TYR A 129 10.56 -0.93 1.36
C TYR A 129 9.67 -0.61 0.16
N THR A 130 8.37 -0.40 0.38
CA THR A 130 7.44 0.06 -0.66
C THR A 130 7.82 1.43 -1.21
N VAL A 131 8.23 2.38 -0.37
CA VAL A 131 8.72 3.70 -0.81
C VAL A 131 9.94 3.56 -1.71
N ALA A 132 10.96 2.81 -1.26
CA ALA A 132 12.20 2.62 -2.02
C ALA A 132 11.93 1.99 -3.39
N THR A 133 11.18 0.90 -3.42
CA THR A 133 10.85 0.19 -4.66
C THR A 133 9.93 0.98 -5.59
N ALA A 134 8.99 1.78 -5.05
CA ALA A 134 8.12 2.63 -5.86
C ALA A 134 8.90 3.75 -6.56
N LEU A 135 9.82 4.42 -5.86
CA LEU A 135 10.69 5.44 -6.44
C LEU A 135 11.62 4.82 -7.50
N GLU A 136 12.27 3.71 -7.18
CA GLU A 136 13.14 2.98 -8.10
C GLU A 136 12.39 2.54 -9.37
N ALA A 137 11.24 1.89 -9.23
CA ALA A 137 10.42 1.47 -10.36
C ALA A 137 9.96 2.66 -11.23
N THR A 138 9.63 3.80 -10.60
CA THR A 138 9.26 5.03 -11.32
C THR A 138 10.42 5.54 -12.17
N MET A 139 11.64 5.58 -11.62
CA MET A 139 12.82 6.03 -12.34
C MET A 139 13.17 5.10 -13.50
N ILE A 140 13.13 3.78 -13.28
CA ILE A 140 13.33 2.77 -14.34
C ILE A 140 12.30 2.95 -15.46
N ALA A 141 11.03 3.16 -15.12
CA ALA A 141 9.98 3.38 -16.10
C ALA A 141 10.17 4.69 -16.87
N ALA A 142 10.54 5.79 -16.19
CA ALA A 142 10.83 7.07 -16.82
C ALA A 142 11.99 6.98 -17.82
N GLN A 143 13.06 6.28 -17.45
CA GLN A 143 14.19 6.00 -18.34
C GLN A 143 13.76 5.21 -19.59
N LYS A 144 12.96 4.15 -19.42
CA LYS A 144 12.43 3.36 -20.56
C LYS A 144 11.57 4.21 -21.50
N MET A 145 10.86 5.20 -20.96
CA MET A 145 10.06 6.14 -21.72
C MET A 145 10.85 7.34 -22.26
N SER A 146 12.19 7.35 -22.11
CA SER A 146 13.06 8.45 -22.52
C SER A 146 12.64 9.81 -21.92
N ILE A 147 12.12 9.80 -20.69
CA ILE A 147 11.77 11.00 -19.93
C ILE A 147 13.02 11.44 -19.16
N ASP A 148 13.46 12.70 -19.33
CA ASP A 148 14.49 13.27 -18.45
C ASP A 148 13.88 13.62 -17.08
N PHE A 149 13.77 12.60 -16.23
CA PHE A 149 13.15 12.67 -14.92
C PHE A 149 13.90 13.56 -13.91
N ARG A 150 15.00 14.22 -14.30
CA ARG A 150 15.74 15.14 -13.44
C ARG A 150 15.05 16.49 -13.28
N ASP A 151 14.49 17.02 -14.35
CA ASP A 151 13.84 18.34 -14.37
C ASP A 151 12.30 18.27 -14.35
N GLU A 152 11.76 17.06 -14.48
CA GLU A 152 10.33 16.76 -14.40
C GLU A 152 9.76 16.96 -12.99
N GLU A 153 8.44 17.18 -12.96
CA GLU A 153 7.70 17.36 -11.72
C GLU A 153 6.92 16.08 -11.37
N TYR A 154 7.10 15.63 -10.13
CA TYR A 154 6.52 14.40 -9.62
C TYR A 154 5.17 14.70 -8.98
N ALA A 155 4.10 14.18 -9.56
CA ALA A 155 2.77 14.24 -8.98
C ALA A 155 2.53 13.06 -8.04
N ILE A 156 2.32 13.33 -6.75
CA ILE A 156 2.16 12.29 -5.73
C ILE A 156 0.70 12.27 -5.26
N VAL A 157 -0.08 11.34 -5.83
CA VAL A 157 -1.48 11.10 -5.44
C VAL A 157 -1.51 10.23 -4.19
N GLY A 158 -2.10 10.75 -3.12
CA GLY A 158 -2.01 10.13 -1.79
C GLY A 158 -0.83 10.62 -0.96
N ALA A 159 -0.30 11.81 -1.26
CA ALA A 159 0.86 12.38 -0.58
C ALA A 159 0.66 12.61 0.93
N THR A 160 -0.59 12.65 1.41
CA THR A 160 -0.89 12.79 2.85
C THR A 160 -0.82 11.47 3.62
N GLY A 161 -0.65 10.33 2.94
CA GLY A 161 -0.43 9.02 3.55
C GLY A 161 1.05 8.77 3.88
N SER A 162 1.31 7.73 4.68
CA SER A 162 2.67 7.37 5.13
C SER A 162 3.66 7.18 3.98
N ILE A 163 3.27 6.45 2.93
CA ILE A 163 4.13 6.18 1.76
C ILE A 163 4.31 7.45 0.93
N GLY A 164 3.22 8.12 0.55
CA GLY A 164 3.29 9.32 -0.30
C GLY A 164 4.05 10.47 0.32
N ARG A 165 3.89 10.70 1.63
CA ARG A 165 4.66 11.70 2.37
C ARG A 165 6.15 11.38 2.34
N ALA A 166 6.53 10.13 2.57
CA ALA A 166 7.92 9.70 2.52
C ALA A 166 8.52 9.84 1.11
N CYS A 167 7.78 9.46 0.06
CA CYS A 167 8.20 9.70 -1.32
C CYS A 167 8.44 11.20 -1.58
N ALA A 168 7.53 12.06 -1.14
CA ALA A 168 7.64 13.51 -1.33
C ALA A 168 8.88 14.10 -0.65
N LEU A 169 9.16 13.68 0.58
CA LEU A 169 10.33 14.14 1.34
C LEU A 169 11.65 13.69 0.70
N ILE A 170 11.75 12.42 0.27
CA ILE A 170 12.94 11.89 -0.40
C ILE A 170 13.17 12.64 -1.72
N LEU A 171 12.14 12.79 -2.54
CA LEU A 171 12.22 13.52 -3.81
C LEU A 171 12.62 14.99 -3.61
N ALA A 172 12.11 15.65 -2.56
CA ALA A 172 12.51 17.03 -2.24
C ALA A 172 13.99 17.13 -1.84
N GLN A 173 14.49 16.20 -1.01
CA GLN A 173 15.91 16.13 -0.65
C GLN A 173 16.81 15.88 -1.87
N GLU A 174 16.32 15.12 -2.85
CA GLU A 174 16.97 14.89 -4.15
C GLU A 174 16.79 16.05 -5.15
N LYS A 175 16.30 17.20 -4.68
CA LYS A 175 16.08 18.42 -5.47
C LYS A 175 15.13 18.22 -6.65
N LYS A 176 14.10 17.38 -6.49
CA LYS A 176 13.03 17.20 -7.48
C LYS A 176 11.88 18.17 -7.22
N LYS A 177 11.16 18.55 -8.27
CA LYS A 177 9.91 19.31 -8.16
C LYS A 177 8.80 18.33 -7.79
N VAL A 178 7.98 18.68 -6.79
CA VAL A 178 6.96 17.77 -6.24
C VAL A 178 5.61 18.46 -6.09
N ARG A 179 4.54 17.75 -6.47
CA ARG A 179 3.15 18.12 -6.20
C ARG A 179 2.56 17.19 -5.15
N ILE A 180 1.98 17.77 -4.11
CA ILE A 180 1.33 17.09 -3.00
C ILE A 180 -0.16 17.02 -3.29
N ILE A 181 -0.67 15.82 -3.58
CA ILE A 181 -2.07 15.63 -3.97
C ILE A 181 -2.76 14.74 -2.93
N GLY A 182 -3.84 15.25 -2.34
CA GLY A 182 -4.63 14.54 -1.33
C GLY A 182 -6.07 15.08 -1.28
N ARG A 183 -6.94 14.51 -0.45
CA ARG A 183 -8.36 14.94 -0.38
C ARG A 183 -8.65 16.02 0.66
N ASP A 184 -7.78 16.11 1.66
CA ASP A 184 -7.97 16.96 2.83
C ASP A 184 -7.02 18.15 2.74
N GLN A 185 -7.59 19.35 2.63
CA GLN A 185 -6.85 20.58 2.41
C GLN A 185 -5.81 20.87 3.49
N GLU A 186 -6.15 20.61 4.75
CA GLU A 186 -5.26 20.89 5.88
C GLU A 186 -4.12 19.87 5.94
N LYS A 187 -4.40 18.58 5.70
CA LYS A 187 -3.34 17.57 5.57
C LYS A 187 -2.41 17.84 4.39
N VAL A 188 -2.95 18.28 3.25
CA VAL A 188 -2.15 18.67 2.08
C VAL A 188 -1.23 19.83 2.44
N LYS A 189 -1.74 20.89 3.05
CA LYS A 189 -0.92 22.03 3.49
C LYS A 189 0.16 21.63 4.50
N ASN A 190 -0.15 20.73 5.43
CA ASN A 190 0.83 20.27 6.42
C ASN A 190 1.98 19.52 5.77
N VAL A 191 1.69 18.57 4.87
CA VAL A 191 2.74 17.87 4.12
C VAL A 191 3.49 18.81 3.19
N GLN A 192 2.80 19.73 2.51
CA GLN A 192 3.43 20.75 1.68
C GLN A 192 4.48 21.55 2.48
N ARG A 193 4.09 22.14 3.61
CA ARG A 193 5.02 22.93 4.47
C ARG A 193 6.21 22.10 4.94
N GLU A 194 5.99 20.84 5.27
CA GLU A 194 7.07 19.95 5.69
C GLU A 194 8.05 19.67 4.54
N VAL A 195 7.54 19.37 3.35
CA VAL A 195 8.35 19.09 2.17
C VAL A 195 9.09 20.35 1.70
N GLU A 196 8.50 21.54 1.83
CA GLU A 196 9.14 22.82 1.54
C GLU A 196 10.42 23.05 2.37
N GLN A 197 10.51 22.51 3.59
CA GLN A 197 11.72 22.64 4.43
C GLN A 197 12.95 21.94 3.84
N PHE A 198 12.74 20.95 2.96
CA PHE A 198 13.80 20.15 2.36
C PHE A 198 13.95 20.39 0.85
N SER A 199 13.02 21.13 0.25
CA SER A 199 12.97 21.38 -1.18
C SER A 199 13.74 22.64 -1.57
N SER A 200 14.42 22.60 -2.71
CA SER A 200 14.98 23.79 -3.38
C SER A 200 14.02 24.39 -4.41
N HIS A 201 12.85 23.77 -4.61
CA HIS A 201 11.81 24.20 -5.54
C HIS A 201 10.50 24.50 -4.80
N PRO A 202 9.63 25.38 -5.34
CA PRO A 202 8.27 25.56 -4.83
C PRO A 202 7.50 24.24 -4.82
N VAL A 203 6.91 23.89 -3.68
CA VAL A 203 6.03 22.71 -3.56
C VAL A 203 4.60 23.17 -3.76
N ARG A 204 3.83 22.41 -4.55
CA ARG A 204 2.42 22.75 -4.83
C ARG A 204 1.49 21.73 -4.22
N GLY A 205 0.51 22.20 -3.44
CA GLY A 205 -0.55 21.39 -2.86
C GLY A 205 -1.83 21.43 -3.69
N PHE A 206 -2.45 20.27 -3.91
CA PHE A 206 -3.72 20.14 -4.63
C PHE A 206 -4.69 19.24 -3.86
N THR A 207 -5.97 19.63 -3.86
CA THR A 207 -7.08 18.82 -3.34
C THR A 207 -7.87 18.09 -4.43
N ASP A 208 -7.70 18.52 -5.68
CA ASP A 208 -8.26 17.89 -6.86
C ASP A 208 -7.18 17.10 -7.61
N ILE A 209 -7.49 15.84 -7.96
CA ILE A 209 -6.52 14.94 -8.59
C ILE A 209 -6.21 15.39 -10.01
N GLU A 210 -7.24 15.75 -10.79
CA GLU A 210 -7.08 16.16 -12.19
C GLU A 210 -6.18 17.38 -12.30
N GLN A 211 -6.46 18.44 -11.53
CA GLN A 211 -5.62 19.64 -11.47
C GLN A 211 -4.21 19.32 -10.99
N GLY A 212 -4.09 18.41 -10.00
CA GLY A 212 -2.81 18.01 -9.44
C GLY A 212 -1.90 17.30 -10.44
N ILE A 213 -2.44 16.43 -11.30
CA ILE A 213 -1.64 15.64 -12.24
C ILE A 213 -1.48 16.28 -13.62
N LYS A 214 -2.30 17.30 -13.96
CA LYS A 214 -2.27 17.95 -15.27
C LYS A 214 -0.88 18.48 -15.62
N GLY A 215 -0.37 18.14 -16.81
CA GLY A 215 0.97 18.53 -17.25
C GLY A 215 2.14 17.79 -16.59
N CYS A 216 1.89 16.82 -15.70
CA CYS A 216 2.94 15.98 -15.13
C CYS A 216 3.11 14.70 -15.96
N ARG A 217 4.37 14.36 -16.25
CA ARG A 217 4.75 13.12 -16.94
C ARG A 217 5.17 12.01 -15.99
N ILE A 218 5.32 12.30 -14.70
CA ILE A 218 5.66 11.31 -13.67
C ILE A 218 4.62 11.38 -12.55
N ILE A 219 3.85 10.31 -12.39
CA ILE A 219 2.74 10.23 -11.44
C ILE A 219 2.95 9.00 -10.55
N LEU A 220 2.95 9.21 -9.22
CA LEU A 220 2.96 8.13 -8.24
C LEU A 220 1.59 8.08 -7.55
N THR A 221 0.92 6.92 -7.60
CA THR A 221 -0.36 6.71 -6.89
C THR A 221 -0.16 5.75 -5.73
N VAL A 222 -0.29 6.28 -4.51
CA VAL A 222 0.02 5.61 -3.23
C VAL A 222 -1.12 5.79 -2.23
N THR A 223 -2.35 5.63 -2.70
CA THR A 223 -3.55 5.88 -1.87
C THR A 223 -4.09 4.61 -1.24
N SER A 224 -4.85 4.80 -0.15
CA SER A 224 -5.66 3.75 0.48
C SER A 224 -7.11 3.75 -0.04
N ALA A 225 -7.40 4.45 -1.14
CA ALA A 225 -8.71 4.41 -1.77
C ALA A 225 -9.00 3.00 -2.27
N ILE A 226 -10.24 2.56 -2.06
CA ILE A 226 -10.72 1.25 -2.54
C ILE A 226 -11.08 1.34 -4.04
N GLU A 227 -11.50 2.52 -4.48
CA GLU A 227 -11.96 2.77 -5.84
C GLU A 227 -10.81 3.24 -6.75
N THR A 228 -11.03 3.13 -8.05
CA THR A 228 -10.20 3.78 -9.06
C THR A 228 -10.45 5.29 -9.01
N ILE A 229 -9.38 6.07 -8.89
CA ILE A 229 -9.45 7.52 -8.67
C ILE A 229 -8.68 8.32 -9.72
N VAL A 230 -7.92 7.68 -10.60
CA VAL A 230 -7.23 8.35 -11.72
C VAL A 230 -7.81 7.85 -13.02
N GLN A 231 -8.26 8.80 -13.86
CA GLN A 231 -8.87 8.53 -15.17
C GLN A 231 -7.87 8.74 -16.30
N SER A 232 -8.00 7.99 -17.40
CA SER A 232 -7.06 7.99 -18.55
C SER A 232 -6.88 9.38 -19.17
N GLN A 233 -7.97 10.12 -19.33
CA GLN A 233 -8.00 11.40 -20.03
C GLN A 233 -7.29 12.54 -19.28
N TRP A 234 -7.00 12.34 -17.99
CA TRP A 234 -6.26 13.31 -17.19
C TRP A 234 -4.74 13.13 -17.31
N ILE A 235 -4.29 12.01 -17.86
CA ILE A 235 -2.87 11.63 -17.92
C ILE A 235 -2.27 12.11 -19.23
N GLU A 236 -1.13 12.81 -19.14
CA GLU A 236 -0.37 13.28 -20.30
C GLU A 236 0.09 12.14 -21.20
N ARG A 237 0.33 12.43 -22.48
CA ARG A 237 0.86 11.44 -23.42
C ARG A 237 2.30 11.06 -23.08
N GLY A 238 2.60 9.77 -23.08
CA GLY A 238 3.91 9.24 -22.72
C GLY A 238 4.31 9.55 -21.28
N ALA A 239 3.33 9.64 -20.38
CA ALA A 239 3.55 9.76 -18.95
C ALA A 239 3.76 8.37 -18.31
N VAL A 240 4.53 8.35 -17.23
CA VAL A 240 4.73 7.18 -16.38
C VAL A 240 3.84 7.29 -15.16
N VAL A 241 3.04 6.25 -14.93
CA VAL A 241 2.20 6.12 -13.73
C VAL A 241 2.62 4.90 -12.93
N CYS A 242 3.17 5.13 -11.74
CA CYS A 242 3.53 4.08 -10.78
C CYS A 242 2.39 3.87 -9.79
N ASP A 243 1.58 2.82 -10.01
CA ASP A 243 0.48 2.46 -9.12
C ASP A 243 0.88 1.44 -8.05
N VAL A 244 1.09 1.96 -6.85
CA VAL A 244 1.54 1.22 -5.67
C VAL A 244 0.35 0.72 -4.83
N SER A 245 -0.86 1.19 -5.14
CA SER A 245 -2.06 0.94 -4.33
C SER A 245 -2.59 -0.49 -4.44
N ARG A 246 -3.25 -0.94 -3.37
CA ARG A 246 -3.99 -2.20 -3.30
C ARG A 246 -5.33 -1.96 -2.62
N PRO A 247 -6.49 -2.11 -3.30
CA PRO A 247 -6.65 -2.36 -4.75
C PRO A 247 -6.00 -1.28 -5.62
N ARG A 248 -5.78 -1.58 -6.91
CA ARG A 248 -5.22 -0.62 -7.87
C ARG A 248 -6.14 0.59 -8.02
N ASN A 249 -5.56 1.78 -8.07
CA ASN A 249 -6.24 3.06 -8.17
C ASN A 249 -6.25 3.64 -9.60
N VAL A 250 -5.47 3.05 -10.50
CA VAL A 250 -5.45 3.36 -11.92
C VAL A 250 -6.37 2.37 -12.65
N ALA A 251 -7.31 2.90 -13.46
CA ALA A 251 -8.31 2.05 -14.11
C ALA A 251 -7.62 1.03 -15.02
N LYS A 252 -8.10 -0.22 -15.02
CA LYS A 252 -7.59 -1.25 -15.95
C LYS A 252 -7.75 -0.81 -17.41
N GLU A 253 -8.79 -0.05 -17.70
CA GLU A 253 -9.10 0.52 -19.01
C GLU A 253 -7.98 1.44 -19.53
N ILE A 254 -7.22 2.09 -18.65
CA ILE A 254 -6.09 2.94 -19.04
C ILE A 254 -5.04 2.11 -19.78
N MET A 255 -4.76 0.89 -19.29
CA MET A 255 -3.82 -0.04 -19.94
C MET A 255 -4.36 -0.60 -21.27
N GLN A 256 -5.66 -0.54 -21.52
CA GLN A 256 -6.30 -1.10 -22.71
C GLN A 256 -6.54 -0.05 -23.80
N THR A 257 -6.75 1.20 -23.41
CA THR A 257 -7.12 2.30 -24.33
C THR A 257 -5.93 3.10 -24.81
N ARG A 258 -4.84 3.11 -24.04
CA ARG A 258 -3.61 3.84 -24.36
C ARG A 258 -2.58 2.92 -25.01
N LYS A 259 -1.99 3.39 -26.11
CA LYS A 259 -0.99 2.65 -26.91
C LYS A 259 0.44 3.19 -26.72
N ASP A 260 0.55 4.35 -26.08
CA ASP A 260 1.77 4.91 -25.52
C ASP A 260 2.09 4.24 -24.18
#